data_AF-A0A7J8EGH1-F1
#
_entry.id   AF-A0A7J8EGH1-F1
#
_cell.length_a   1.000
_cell.length_b   1.000
_cell.length_c   1.000
_cell.angle_alpha   90.00
_cell.angle_beta   90.00
_cell.angle_gamma   90.00
#
_symmetry.space_group_name_H-M   'P 1'
#
loop_
_entity.id
_entity.type
_entity.pdbx_description
1 polymer ?
#
loop_
_entity_poly.entity_id
_entity_poly.type
_entity_poly.pdbx_seq_one_letter_code
_entity_poly.pdbx_strand_id
1 'polypeptide(L)'
;MCSESDLGSADLLSRPGCTPRFKSHTWSEGLTMESVELERAKTQLMSMLMMNLESRPVIFEDVGRQVLATRSRKLPHELCALIRSVKPEDIKRVASKMLRGKPAVAALGDLRDLPAYEHIQAALSSRDGRLPRTYRLFR
;
A
#
# COMPACT_ATOMS: atom_id res chain seq x y z
N MET A 1 23.04 -5.93 44.73
CA MET A 1 22.21 -7.01 45.31
C MET A 1 20.76 -6.56 45.28
N CYS A 2 20.00 -7.07 44.32
CA CYS A 2 18.61 -7.48 44.42
C CYS A 2 18.35 -8.37 43.19
N SER A 3 17.87 -9.57 43.47
CA SER A 3 17.75 -10.72 42.57
C SER A 3 16.37 -10.78 41.91
N GLU A 4 16.28 -11.66 40.91
CA GLU A 4 15.14 -12.08 40.09
C GLU A 4 13.75 -12.20 40.76
N SER A 5 12.76 -11.65 40.05
CA SER A 5 11.34 -12.07 39.93
C SER A 5 10.67 -10.96 39.07
N ASP A 6 10.26 -11.14 37.82
CA ASP A 6 9.17 -12.01 37.37
C ASP A 6 9.19 -12.23 35.85
N LEU A 7 8.74 -13.42 35.44
CA LEU A 7 8.34 -13.77 34.08
C LEU A 7 7.10 -12.97 33.64
N GLY A 8 7.02 -12.60 32.35
CA GLY A 8 5.73 -12.54 31.65
C GLY A 8 5.45 -11.37 30.70
N SER A 9 4.86 -11.71 29.55
CA SER A 9 4.08 -10.88 28.62
C SER A 9 4.86 -9.86 27.77
N ALA A 10 5.06 -10.06 26.46
CA ALA A 10 4.01 -10.08 25.44
C ALA A 10 2.87 -9.11 25.80
N ASP A 11 3.03 -7.81 25.50
CA ASP A 11 1.92 -6.83 25.32
C ASP A 11 2.44 -5.39 25.13
N LEU A 12 3.27 -5.16 24.10
CA LEU A 12 3.59 -3.79 23.66
C LEU A 12 2.67 -3.28 22.52
N LEU A 13 1.69 -4.09 22.08
CA LEU A 13 0.75 -3.73 21.02
C LEU A 13 -0.61 -3.21 21.49
N SER A 14 -0.82 -3.04 22.80
CA SER A 14 -2.11 -2.64 23.38
C SER A 14 -2.00 -1.34 24.19
N ARG A 15 -1.33 -0.30 23.68
CA ARG A 15 -1.43 1.04 24.28
C ARG A 15 -2.74 1.71 23.85
N PRO A 16 -3.76 1.87 24.75
CA PRO A 16 -4.94 2.64 24.43
C PRO A 16 -4.55 4.12 24.33
N GLY A 17 -4.82 4.74 23.18
CA GLY A 17 -4.62 6.18 22.98
C GLY A 17 -3.61 6.58 21.89
N CYS A 18 -2.93 5.63 21.24
CA CYS A 18 -2.22 5.92 20.00
C CYS A 18 -3.15 5.65 18.82
N THR A 19 -4.12 6.54 18.58
CA THR A 19 -4.89 6.48 17.33
C THR A 19 -3.96 6.93 16.20
N PRO A 20 -3.67 6.07 15.19
CA PRO A 20 -3.10 6.57 13.95
C PRO A 20 -4.11 7.52 13.35
N ARG A 21 -3.79 8.83 13.39
CA ARG A 21 -4.63 9.89 12.83
C ARG A 21 -4.65 9.73 11.31
N PHE A 22 -5.56 8.91 10.80
CA PHE A 22 -5.81 8.79 9.38
C PHE A 22 -6.57 10.04 8.94
N LYS A 23 -5.83 11.02 8.43
CA LYS A 23 -6.45 12.17 7.78
C LYS A 23 -7.29 11.62 6.63
N SER A 24 -8.57 12.00 6.57
CA SER A 24 -9.44 11.79 5.42
C SER A 24 -9.01 12.69 4.25
N HIS A 25 -7.73 12.67 3.90
CA HIS A 25 -7.23 13.26 2.66
C HIS A 25 -7.82 12.43 1.52
N THR A 26 -9.00 12.88 1.08
CA THR A 26 -9.43 12.92 -0.30
C THR A 26 -8.49 12.19 -1.26
N TRP A 27 -8.75 10.90 -1.53
CA TRP A 27 -8.14 10.18 -2.66
C TRP A 27 -8.39 10.88 -4.01
N SER A 28 -9.42 11.74 -4.07
CA SER A 28 -9.83 12.54 -5.21
C SER A 28 -9.03 13.83 -5.42
N GLU A 29 -8.39 14.40 -4.38
CA GLU A 29 -7.45 15.54 -4.54
C GLU A 29 -6.07 15.09 -5.06
N GLY A 30 -5.76 13.79 -4.95
CA GLY A 30 -4.45 13.22 -5.32
C GLY A 30 -4.25 12.89 -6.81
N LEU A 31 -5.22 13.17 -7.69
CA LEU A 31 -5.04 12.93 -9.14
C LEU A 31 -4.18 14.00 -9.83
N THR A 32 -3.85 15.10 -9.15
CA THR A 32 -2.76 15.99 -9.54
C THR A 32 -1.48 15.46 -8.92
N MET A 33 -0.87 14.46 -9.57
CA MET A 33 0.47 14.03 -9.18
C MET A 33 1.44 15.18 -9.40
N GLU A 34 1.99 15.69 -8.30
CA GLU A 34 3.12 16.59 -8.35
C GLU A 34 4.32 15.81 -8.91
N SER A 35 5.00 16.37 -9.91
CA SER A 35 6.14 15.72 -10.58
C SER A 35 7.24 15.34 -9.59
N VAL A 36 7.38 16.11 -8.51
CA VAL A 36 8.31 15.87 -7.40
C VAL A 36 8.00 14.56 -6.67
N GLU A 37 6.74 14.30 -6.38
CA GLU A 37 6.31 13.07 -5.69
C GLU A 37 6.54 11.83 -6.58
N LEU A 38 6.33 11.97 -7.89
CA LEU A 38 6.62 10.90 -8.84
C LEU A 38 8.12 10.55 -8.86
N GLU A 39 8.99 11.54 -8.97
CA GLU A 39 10.44 11.30 -9.00
C GLU A 39 10.96 10.77 -7.66
N ARG A 40 10.39 11.21 -6.53
CA ARG A 40 10.68 10.63 -5.21
C ARG A 40 10.29 9.15 -5.15
N ALA A 41 9.08 8.79 -5.59
CA ALA A 41 8.61 7.42 -5.60
C ALA A 41 9.46 6.51 -6.50
N LYS A 42 9.84 6.99 -7.69
CA LYS A 42 10.76 6.26 -8.59
C LYS A 42 12.10 5.99 -7.93
N THR A 43 12.68 7.01 -7.30
CA THR A 43 13.97 6.88 -6.61
C THR A 43 13.88 5.90 -5.46
N GLN A 44 12.82 5.98 -4.65
CA GLN A 44 12.60 5.05 -3.54
C GLN A 44 12.47 3.60 -4.02
N LEU A 45 11.72 3.35 -5.10
CA LEU A 45 11.55 2.02 -5.68
C LEU A 45 12.88 1.46 -6.24
N MET A 46 13.65 2.29 -6.95
CA MET A 46 14.96 1.88 -7.47
C MET A 46 15.95 1.55 -6.34
N SER A 47 15.99 2.35 -5.28
CA SER A 47 16.85 2.09 -4.12
C SER A 47 16.48 0.76 -3.45
N MET A 48 15.19 0.51 -3.22
CA MET A 48 14.72 -0.76 -2.66
C MET A 48 15.09 -1.95 -3.54
N LEU A 49 14.95 -1.82 -4.87
CA LEU A 49 15.34 -2.88 -5.80
C LEU A 49 16.84 -3.18 -5.72
N MET A 50 17.69 -2.15 -5.69
CA MET A 50 19.14 -2.34 -5.63
C MET A 50 19.61 -2.91 -4.29
N MET A 51 19.02 -2.48 -3.17
CA MET A 51 19.32 -3.01 -1.84
C MET A 51 18.96 -4.50 -1.72
N ASN A 52 17.83 -4.92 -2.28
CA ASN A 52 17.40 -6.33 -2.25
C ASN A 52 18.40 -7.27 -2.94
N LEU A 53 19.22 -6.76 -3.86
CA LEU A 53 20.21 -7.53 -4.60
C LEU A 53 21.52 -7.74 -3.84
N GLU A 54 21.65 -7.21 -2.62
CA GLU A 54 22.80 -7.50 -1.74
C GLU A 54 22.68 -8.90 -1.12
N SER A 55 21.45 -9.45 -1.05
CA SER A 55 21.14 -10.73 -0.42
C SER A 55 20.98 -11.86 -1.44
N ARG A 56 21.87 -12.86 -1.41
CA ARG A 56 21.84 -14.02 -2.34
C ARG A 56 20.51 -14.81 -2.31
N PRO A 57 19.89 -15.09 -1.15
CA PRO A 57 18.57 -15.73 -1.10
C PRO A 57 17.48 -14.93 -1.82
N VAL A 58 17.49 -13.60 -1.68
CA VAL A 58 16.49 -12.72 -2.31
C VAL A 58 16.65 -12.72 -3.83
N ILE A 59 17.89 -12.71 -4.33
CA ILE A 59 18.17 -12.85 -5.76
C ILE A 59 17.61 -14.17 -6.30
N PHE A 60 17.84 -15.29 -5.59
CA PHE A 60 17.38 -16.60 -6.04
C PHE A 60 15.84 -16.68 -6.10
N GLU A 61 15.16 -16.19 -5.07
CA GLU A 61 13.70 -16.11 -5.05
C GLU A 61 13.19 -15.27 -6.24
N ASP A 62 13.80 -14.12 -6.47
CA ASP A 62 13.38 -13.22 -7.55
C ASP A 62 13.55 -13.85 -8.94
N VAL A 63 14.68 -14.55 -9.17
CA VAL A 63 14.88 -15.33 -10.40
C VAL A 63 13.78 -16.39 -10.55
N GLY A 64 13.47 -17.13 -9.48
CA GLY A 64 12.41 -18.14 -9.48
C GLY A 64 11.05 -17.53 -9.86
N ARG A 65 10.65 -16.43 -9.21
CA ARG A 65 9.39 -15.75 -9.50
C ARG A 65 9.31 -15.25 -10.94
N GLN A 66 10.38 -14.63 -11.45
CA GLN A 66 10.41 -14.11 -12.83
C GLN A 66 10.32 -15.25 -13.86
N VAL A 67 11.08 -16.32 -13.68
CA VAL A 67 11.02 -17.48 -14.59
C VAL A 67 9.64 -18.12 -14.58
N LEU A 68 8.99 -18.24 -13.42
CA LEU A 68 7.64 -18.82 -13.32
C LEU A 68 6.55 -17.90 -13.89
N ALA A 69 6.62 -16.59 -13.66
CA ALA A 69 5.58 -15.65 -14.06
C ALA A 69 5.74 -15.15 -15.50
N THR A 70 6.97 -14.83 -15.92
CA THR A 70 7.25 -14.19 -17.22
C THR A 70 8.03 -15.07 -18.20
N ARG A 71 8.42 -16.29 -17.80
CA ARG A 71 9.26 -17.24 -18.58
C ARG A 71 10.64 -16.71 -18.96
N SER A 72 11.02 -15.56 -18.43
CA SER A 72 12.29 -14.90 -18.69
C SER A 72 12.71 -14.13 -17.44
N ARG A 73 14.02 -13.94 -17.30
CA ARG A 73 14.62 -13.11 -16.25
C ARG A 73 14.99 -11.76 -16.85
N LYS A 74 14.44 -10.70 -16.26
CA LYS A 74 14.87 -9.32 -16.50
C LYS A 74 16.01 -8.95 -15.57
N LEU A 75 17.00 -8.27 -16.11
CA LEU A 75 18.13 -7.80 -15.34
C LEU A 75 17.73 -6.55 -14.53
N PRO A 76 18.36 -6.33 -13.35
CA PRO A 76 18.04 -5.18 -12.51
C PRO A 76 18.10 -3.82 -13.23
N HIS A 77 19.07 -3.63 -14.12
CA HIS A 77 19.22 -2.38 -14.88
C HIS A 77 18.07 -2.17 -15.88
N GLU A 78 17.53 -3.24 -16.47
CA GLU A 78 16.36 -3.17 -17.37
C GLU A 78 15.13 -2.76 -16.57
N LEU A 79 14.96 -3.31 -15.36
CA LEU A 79 13.89 -2.91 -14.45
C LEU A 79 14.02 -1.44 -14.03
N CYS A 80 15.22 -0.97 -13.71
CA CYS A 80 15.48 0.45 -13.42
C CYS A 80 15.14 1.36 -14.61
N ALA A 81 15.47 0.95 -15.83
CA ALA A 81 15.11 1.71 -17.03
C ALA A 81 13.58 1.77 -17.23
N LEU A 82 12.89 0.66 -17.01
CA LEU A 82 11.42 0.61 -17.06
C LEU A 82 10.80 1.53 -15.99
N ILE A 83 11.31 1.54 -14.76
CA ILE A 83 10.82 2.42 -13.69
C ILE A 83 10.99 3.90 -14.07
N ARG A 84 12.14 4.28 -14.64
CA ARG A 84 12.40 5.66 -15.09
C ARG A 84 11.44 6.10 -16.21
N SER A 85 11.08 5.17 -17.10
CA SER A 85 10.21 5.45 -18.25
C SER A 85 8.75 5.75 -17.87
N VAL A 86 8.34 5.47 -16.63
CA VAL A 86 6.97 5.68 -16.15
C VAL A 86 6.60 7.16 -16.15
N LYS A 87 5.46 7.49 -16.76
CA LYS A 87 4.94 8.86 -16.84
C LYS A 87 3.77 9.09 -15.85
N PRO A 88 3.47 10.34 -15.48
CA PRO A 88 2.30 10.64 -14.65
C PRO A 88 0.99 10.11 -15.23
N GLU A 89 0.84 10.11 -16.56
CA GLU A 89 -0.36 9.63 -17.25
C GLU A 89 -0.57 8.13 -17.05
N ASP A 90 0.52 7.35 -17.03
CA ASP A 90 0.45 5.91 -16.78
C ASP A 90 -0.08 5.60 -15.39
N ILE A 91 0.33 6.39 -14.39
CA ILE A 91 -0.16 6.23 -13.02
C ILE A 91 -1.64 6.56 -12.94
N LYS A 92 -2.08 7.68 -13.52
CA LYS A 92 -3.50 8.04 -13.57
C LYS A 92 -4.34 6.95 -14.24
N ARG A 93 -3.84 6.38 -15.33
CA ARG A 93 -4.50 5.28 -16.06
C ARG A 93 -4.60 4.02 -15.22
N VAL A 94 -3.51 3.59 -14.58
CA VAL A 94 -3.47 2.39 -13.74
C VAL A 94 -4.33 2.58 -12.49
N ALA A 95 -4.22 3.72 -11.80
CA ALA A 95 -5.05 4.04 -10.64
C ALA A 95 -6.54 4.01 -10.99
N SER A 96 -6.92 4.65 -12.10
CA SER A 96 -8.31 4.62 -12.60
C SER A 96 -8.78 3.21 -12.92
N LYS A 97 -7.92 2.37 -13.51
CA LYS A 97 -8.25 0.97 -13.82
C LYS A 97 -8.42 0.13 -12.54
N MET A 98 -7.55 0.32 -11.56
CA MET A 98 -7.58 -0.42 -10.30
C MET A 98 -8.82 -0.08 -9.47
N LEU A 99 -9.18 1.20 -9.38
CA LEU A 99 -10.33 1.67 -8.59
C LEU A 99 -11.69 1.32 -9.19
N ARG A 100 -11.76 1.01 -10.50
CA ARG A 100 -13.00 0.56 -11.17
C ARG A 100 -13.36 -0.90 -10.87
N GLY A 101 -12.45 -1.69 -10.31
CA GLY A 101 -12.70 -3.09 -10.00
C GLY A 101 -13.69 -3.26 -8.83
N LYS A 102 -14.33 -4.43 -8.74
CA LYS A 102 -15.12 -4.79 -7.56
C LYS A 102 -14.19 -4.86 -6.34
N PRO A 103 -14.44 -4.10 -5.27
CA PRO A 103 -13.57 -4.12 -4.10
C PRO A 103 -13.71 -5.45 -3.35
N ALA A 104 -12.60 -5.90 -2.77
CA ALA A 104 -12.59 -6.95 -1.76
C ALA A 104 -12.50 -6.28 -0.38
N VAL A 105 -13.49 -6.54 0.49
CA VAL A 105 -13.56 -5.94 1.82
C VAL A 105 -13.39 -7.05 2.86
N ALA A 106 -12.41 -6.88 3.75
CA ALA A 106 -12.21 -7.72 4.91
C ALA A 106 -12.25 -6.83 6.17
N ALA A 107 -13.00 -7.24 7.18
CA ALA A 107 -13.13 -6.50 8.44
C ALA A 107 -13.09 -7.47 9.62
N LEU A 108 -12.51 -7.03 10.73
CA LEU A 108 -12.33 -7.83 11.95
C LEU A 108 -12.56 -6.93 13.18
N GLY A 109 -13.33 -7.42 14.16
CA GLY A 109 -13.66 -6.69 15.38
C GLY A 109 -15.13 -6.26 15.44
N ASP A 110 -15.40 -5.09 16.01
CA ASP A 110 -16.75 -4.52 16.09
C ASP A 110 -17.16 -3.89 14.75
N LEU A 111 -18.17 -4.46 14.10
CA LEU A 111 -18.57 -4.10 12.73
C LEU A 111 -19.81 -3.21 12.66
N ARG A 112 -20.29 -2.68 13.79
CA ARG A 112 -21.53 -1.87 13.84
C ARG A 112 -21.45 -0.61 12.97
N ASP A 113 -20.27 -0.03 12.83
CA ASP A 113 -20.02 1.18 12.04
C ASP A 113 -19.51 0.89 10.62
N LEU A 114 -19.46 -0.39 10.21
CA LEU A 114 -19.00 -0.77 8.87
C LEU A 114 -20.05 -0.38 7.82
N PRO A 115 -19.71 0.44 6.81
CA PRO A 115 -20.62 0.77 5.73
C PRO A 115 -20.97 -0.47 4.91
N ALA A 116 -22.18 -0.49 4.38
CA ALA A 116 -22.61 -1.53 3.46
C ALA A 116 -21.65 -1.61 2.25
N TYR A 117 -21.46 -2.82 1.73
CA TYR A 117 -20.58 -3.09 0.59
C TYR A 117 -20.86 -2.15 -0.59
N GLU A 118 -22.13 -1.91 -0.90
CA GLU A 118 -22.57 -1.02 -1.98
C GLU A 118 -22.06 0.41 -1.79
N HIS A 119 -22.02 0.92 -0.56
CA HIS A 119 -21.49 2.25 -0.27
C HIS A 119 -19.98 2.30 -0.48
N ILE A 120 -19.26 1.23 -0.14
CA ILE A 120 -17.81 1.11 -0.36
C ILE A 120 -17.51 1.06 -1.86
N GLN A 121 -18.26 0.23 -2.60
CA GLN A 121 -18.12 0.13 -4.05
C GLN A 121 -18.44 1.44 -4.75
N ALA A 122 -19.53 2.11 -4.35
CA ALA A 122 -19.91 3.41 -4.89
C ALA A 122 -18.86 4.50 -4.60
N ALA A 123 -18.29 4.52 -3.39
CA ALA A 123 -17.26 5.48 -3.03
C ALA A 123 -15.97 5.29 -3.84
N LEU A 124 -15.54 4.04 -4.08
CA LEU A 124 -14.33 3.75 -4.87
C LEU A 124 -14.54 3.97 -6.38
N SER A 125 -15.76 3.76 -6.87
CA SER A 125 -16.11 4.00 -8.28
C SER A 125 -16.35 5.48 -8.59
N SER A 126 -16.76 6.27 -7.59
CA SER A 126 -17.02 7.70 -7.74
C SER A 126 -15.72 8.50 -7.74
N ARG A 127 -15.64 9.50 -8.63
CA ARG A 127 -14.51 10.43 -8.73
C ARG A 127 -14.31 11.25 -7.45
N ASP A 128 -15.35 11.38 -6.62
CA ASP A 128 -15.32 12.17 -5.39
C ASP A 128 -14.85 11.37 -4.16
N GLY A 129 -14.81 10.04 -4.23
CA GLY A 129 -14.23 9.19 -3.17
C GLY A 129 -14.94 9.24 -1.82
N ARG A 130 -16.16 9.79 -1.75
CA ARG A 130 -16.86 10.07 -0.48
C ARG A 130 -17.81 8.95 -0.10
N LEU A 131 -17.57 8.36 1.06
CA LEU A 131 -18.56 7.56 1.77
C LEU A 131 -19.66 8.49 2.35
N PRO A 132 -20.92 8.02 2.46
CA PRO A 132 -21.96 8.77 3.15
C PRO A 132 -21.51 9.16 4.56
N ARG A 133 -21.73 10.42 4.96
CA ARG A 133 -21.30 10.98 6.27
C ARG A 133 -21.82 10.23 7.50
N THR A 134 -22.77 9.32 7.31
CA THR A 134 -23.35 8.44 8.32
C THR A 134 -22.34 7.45 8.91
N TYR A 135 -21.30 7.07 8.16
CA TYR A 135 -20.34 6.06 8.61
C TYR A 135 -19.05 6.71 9.11
N ARG A 136 -18.92 6.84 10.44
CA ARG A 136 -17.65 7.14 11.09
C ARG A 136 -16.97 5.81 11.38
N LEU A 137 -16.18 5.35 10.42
CA LEU A 137 -15.58 4.03 10.44
C LEU A 137 -14.69 3.75 11.67
N PHE A 138 -14.21 4.77 12.39
CA PHE A 138 -13.47 4.60 13.66
C PHE A 138 -13.68 5.82 14.58
N ARG A 139 -14.03 5.59 15.86
CA ARG A 139 -14.22 6.59 16.94
C ARG A 139 -12.90 6.92 17.63
#